data_AF-A0A659PPP3-F1
#
_entry.id   AF-A0A659PPP3-F1
#
_cell.length_a   1.000
_cell.length_b   1.000
_cell.length_c   1.000
_cell.angle_alpha   90.00
_cell.angle_beta   90.00
_cell.angle_gamma   90.00
#
_symmetry.space_group_name_H-M   'P 1'
#
loop_
_entity.id
_entity.type
_entity.pdbx_description
1 polymer ?
#
loop_
_entity_poly.entity_id
_entity_poly.type
_entity_poly.pdbx_seq_one_letter_code
_entity_poly.pdbx_strand_id
1 'polypeptide(L)' 'MLDTNMKTQLRAYLEKLTKPVELIATLDDSAKSAEIKELLAEIAELSDKVTFKEDSTLPVRAPAVLRSPPGSPQGP' A
#
# COMPACT_ATOMS: atom_id res chain seq x y z
N MET A 1 0.59 1.10 14.34
CA MET A 1 -0.70 0.40 14.27
C MET A 1 -1.83 1.40 14.13
N LEU A 2 -2.68 1.23 13.11
CA LEU A 2 -3.73 2.19 12.79
C LEU A 2 -4.86 2.11 13.82
N ASP A 3 -5.30 3.26 14.35
CA ASP A 3 -6.42 3.32 15.29
C ASP A 3 -7.73 2.84 14.64
N THR A 4 -8.59 2.18 15.40
CA THR A 4 -9.88 1.63 14.93
C THR A 4 -10.75 2.69 14.24
N ASN A 5 -10.71 3.95 14.71
CA ASN A 5 -11.44 5.03 14.07
C ASN A 5 -10.88 5.36 12.68
N MET A 6 -9.54 5.42 12.56
CA MET A 6 -8.87 5.65 11.28
C MET A 6 -9.13 4.51 10.29
N LYS A 7 -9.14 3.25 10.75
CA LYS A 7 -9.48 2.10 9.89
C LYS A 7 -10.89 2.20 9.32
N THR A 8 -11.84 2.60 10.16
CA THR A 8 -13.25 2.73 9.77
C THR A 8 -13.42 3.84 8.73
N GLN A 9 -12.80 4.99 8.95
CA GLN A 9 -12.81 6.10 7.99
C GLN A 9 -12.12 5.73 6.69
N LEU A 10 -10.94 5.08 6.77
CA LEU A 10 -10.19 4.67 5.59
C LEU A 10 -11.00 3.68 4.76
N ARG A 11 -11.60 2.66 5.38
CA ARG A 11 -12.50 1.71 4.70
C ARG A 11 -13.63 2.43 3.97
N ALA A 12 -14.29 3.40 4.60
CA ALA A 12 -15.35 4.18 3.95
C ALA A 12 -14.84 4.98 2.73
N TYR A 13 -13.60 5.46 2.75
CA TYR A 13 -12.96 6.07 1.58
C TYR A 13 -12.60 5.04 0.50
N LEU A 14 -12.12 3.85 0.90
CA LEU A 14 -11.77 2.75 -0.01
C LEU A 14 -13.00 2.19 -0.72
N GLU A 15 -14.16 2.14 -0.06
CA GLU A 15 -15.43 1.73 -0.71
C GLU A 15 -15.83 2.66 -1.86
N LYS A 16 -15.44 3.94 -1.80
CA LYS A 16 -15.66 4.91 -2.87
C LYS A 16 -14.69 4.74 -4.05
N LEU A 17 -13.71 3.84 -3.96
CA LEU A 17 -12.81 3.57 -5.08
C LEU A 17 -13.60 2.96 -6.24
N THR A 18 -13.60 3.64 -7.38
CA THR A 18 -14.21 3.14 -8.62
C THR A 18 -13.25 2.31 -9.45
N LYS A 19 -11.95 2.37 -9.13
CA LYS A 19 -10.87 1.64 -9.80
C LYS A 19 -10.05 0.88 -8.78
N PRO A 20 -9.54 -0.31 -9.14
CA PRO A 20 -8.56 -1.00 -8.32
C PRO A 20 -7.28 -0.18 -8.18
N VAL A 21 -6.65 -0.27 -7.02
CA VAL A 21 -5.45 0.46 -6.62
C VAL A 21 -4.40 -0.55 -6.17
N GLU A 22 -3.20 -0.48 -6.75
CA GLU A 22 -2.04 -1.21 -6.26
C GLU A 22 -1.17 -0.29 -5.40
N LEU A 23 -0.84 -0.75 -4.20
CA LEU A 23 0.12 -0.16 -3.29
C LEU A 23 1.42 -0.95 -3.44
N ILE A 24 2.39 -0.37 -4.15
CA ILE A 24 3.71 -0.97 -4.34
C ILE A 24 4.65 -0.33 -3.33
N ALA A 25 5.18 -1.11 -2.40
CA ALA A 25 6.16 -0.62 -1.44
C ALA A 25 7.55 -1.17 -1.72
N THR A 26 8.54 -0.28 -1.62
CA THR A 26 9.95 -0.65 -1.59
C THR A 26 10.40 -0.55 -0.14
N LEU A 27 10.69 -1.70 0.45
CA LEU A 27 11.03 -1.85 1.86
C LEU A 27 12.47 -2.36 2.02
N ASP A 28 13.12 -1.93 3.11
CA ASP A 28 14.44 -2.38 3.55
C ASP A 28 14.35 -3.19 4.85
N ASP A 29 15.47 -3.71 5.36
CA ASP A 29 15.54 -4.46 6.62
C ASP A 29 15.40 -3.59 7.89
N SER A 30 14.95 -2.34 7.76
CA SER A 30 14.75 -1.45 8.90
C SER A 30 13.45 -1.76 9.64
N ALA A 31 13.43 -1.52 10.95
CA ALA A 31 12.21 -1.65 11.77
C ALA A 31 11.05 -0.80 11.22
N LYS A 32 11.37 0.35 10.63
CA LYS A 32 10.39 1.25 10.03
C LYS A 32 9.72 0.66 8.78
N SER A 33 10.46 -0.10 7.98
CA SER A 33 9.91 -0.83 6.85
C SER A 33 8.98 -1.96 7.30
N ALA A 34 9.29 -2.64 8.40
CA ALA A 34 8.38 -3.62 8.99
C ALA A 34 7.06 -3.00 9.45
N GLU A 35 7.10 -1.82 10.08
CA GLU A 35 5.88 -1.08 10.46
C GLU A 35 5.05 -0.66 9.25
N ILE A 36 5.69 -0.22 8.17
CA ILE A 36 4.98 0.16 6.93
C ILE A 36 4.39 -1.06 6.24
N LYS A 37 5.10 -2.20 6.24
CA LYS A 37 4.57 -3.47 5.71
C LYS A 37 3.28 -3.87 6.41
N GLU A 38 3.29 -3.86 7.74
CA GLU A 38 2.13 -4.21 8.55
C GLU A 38 0.97 -3.25 8.25
N LEU A 39 1.23 -1.95 8.23
CA LEU A 39 0.26 -0.93 7.89
C LEU A 39 -0.38 -1.15 6.51
N LEU A 40 0.42 -1.44 5.48
CA LEU A 40 -0.08 -1.63 4.12
C LEU A 40 -0.85 -2.94 3.96
N ALA A 41 -0.42 -4.00 4.65
CA ALA A 41 -1.15 -5.26 4.71
C ALA A 41 -2.54 -5.05 5.35
N GLU A 42 -2.61 -4.35 6.48
CA GLU A 42 -3.88 -3.99 7.13
C GLU A 42 -4.79 -3.20 6.17
N ILE A 43 -4.25 -2.26 5.39
CA ILE A 43 -5.02 -1.47 4.43
C ILE A 43 -5.53 -2.32 3.27
N ALA A 44 -4.73 -3.25 2.76
CA ALA A 44 -5.15 -4.17 1.70
C ALA A 44 -6.27 -5.10 2.16
N GLU A 45 -6.27 -5.52 3.43
CA GLU A 45 -7.36 -6.33 4.00
C GLU A 45 -8.67 -5.54 4.17
N LEU A 46 -8.62 -4.20 4.22
CA LEU A 46 -9.83 -3.37 4.34
C LEU A 46 -10.63 -3.25 3.03
N SER A 47 -10.06 -3.61 1.87
CA SER A 47 -10.75 -3.52 0.59
C SER A 47 -10.15 -4.42 -0.49
N ASP A 48 -10.98 -5.24 -1.13
CA ASP A 48 -10.58 -6.07 -2.29
C ASP A 48 -10.08 -5.26 -3.50
N LYS A 49 -10.39 -3.96 -3.55
CA LYS A 49 -9.90 -3.05 -4.60
C LYS A 49 -8.49 -2.56 -4.33
N VAL A 50 -7.93 -2.82 -3.15
CA VAL A 50 -6.57 -2.44 -2.79
C VAL A 50 -5.70 -3.67 -2.75
N THR A 51 -4.66 -3.68 -3.56
CA THR A 51 -3.68 -4.78 -3.57
C THR A 51 -2.34 -4.25 -3.10
N PHE A 52 -1.74 -4.93 -2.12
CA PHE A 52 -0.39 -4.62 -1.65
C PHE A 52 0.64 -5.52 -2.35
N LYS A 53 1.72 -4.92 -2.85
CA LYS A 53 2.87 -5.60 -3.43
C LYS A 53 4.17 -5.00 -2.90
N GLU A 54 5.15 -5.86 -2.69
CA GLU A 54 6.50 -5.45 -2.33
C GLU A 54 7.39 -5.54 -3.57
N ASP A 55 8.04 -4.43 -3.91
CA ASP A 55 8.99 -4.37 -5.02
C ASP A 55 10.28 -3.69 -4.55
N SER A 56 11.26 -4.52 -4.21
CA SER A 56 12.59 -4.11 -3.78
C SER A 56 13.53 -3.77 -4.94
N THR A 57 13.07 -3.95 -6.19
CA THR A 57 13.91 -3.76 -7.39
C THR A 57 13.82 -2.34 -7.95
N LEU A 58 12.88 -1.54 -7.45
CA LEU A 58 12.67 -0.17 -7.88
C LEU A 58 13.82 0.73 -7.42
N PRO A 59 14.31 1.65 -8.27
CA PRO A 59 15.37 2.61 -7.94
C PRO A 59 14.84 3.76 -7.06
N VAL A 60 14.00 3.44 -6.07
CA VAL A 60 13.41 4.38 -5.13
C VAL A 60 13.98 4.13 -3.73
N ARG A 61 14.16 5.20 -2.96
CA ARG A 61 14.71 5.10 -1.60
C ARG A 61 13.69 4.44 -0.66
N ALA A 62 14.05 3.31 -0.07
CA ALA A 62 13.25 2.68 0.97
C ALA A 62 13.19 3.53 2.26
N PRO A 63 12.05 3.54 2.99
CA PRO A 63 10.75 3.02 2.57
C PRO A 63 10.01 4.00 1.64
N ALA A 64 9.53 3.52 0.49
CA ALA A 64 8.70 4.29 -0.45
C ALA A 64 7.42 3.53 -0.79
N VAL A 65 6.32 4.26 -1.04
CA VAL A 65 5.03 3.70 -1.44
C VAL A 65 4.55 4.41 -2.71
N LEU A 66 4.35 3.62 -3.77
CA LEU A 66 3.80 4.06 -5.05
C LEU A 66 2.36 3.58 -5.18
N ARG A 67 1.50 4.46 -5.69
CA ARG A 67 0.09 4.16 -5.97
C ARG A 67 -0.12 4.08 -7.47
N SER A 68 -0.33 2.88 -7.99
CA SER A 68 -0.48 2.62 -9.43
C SER A 68 -1.80 1.90 -9.76
N PRO A 69 -2.39 2.15 -10.94
CA PRO A 69 -3.46 1.29 -11.46
C PRO A 69 -2.90 -0.10 -11.79
N PRO A 70 -3.67 -1.18 -11.60
CA PRO A 70 -3.21 -2.53 -11.89
C PRO A 70 -2.83 -2.73 -13.34
N GLY A 71 -1.66 -3.34 -13.54
CA GLY A 71 -1.12 -3.62 -14.87
C GLY A 71 -0.53 -2.42 -15.61
N SER A 72 -0.36 -1.28 -14.92
CA SER A 72 0.35 -0.15 -15.53
C SER A 72 1.84 -0.48 -15.65
N PRO A 73 2.45 -0.36 -16.85
CA PRO A 73 3.89 -0.53 -16.98
C PRO A 73 4.55 0.53 -16.09
N GLN A 74 5.32 0.07 -15.10
CA GLN A 74 6.18 0.95 -14.31
C GLN A 74 7.19 1.53 -15.30
N GLY A 75 6.98 2.81 -15.62
CA GLY A 75 7.84 3.55 -16.54
C GLY A 75 9.27 3.62 -16.00
N PRO A 76 10.26 3.76 -16.89
CA PRO A 76 11.68 3.74 -16.54
C PRO A 76 12.09 4.87 -15.58
#